data_AF-A0A1H9VYZ4-F1
#
_entry.id   AF-A0A1H9VYZ4-F1
#
_cell.length_a   1.000
_cell.length_b   1.000
_cell.length_c   1.000
_cell.angle_alpha   90.00
_cell.angle_beta   90.00
_cell.angle_gamma   90.00
#
_symmetry.space_group_name_H-M   'P 1'
#
loop_
_entity.id
_entity.type
_entity.pdbx_description
1 polymer ?
#
loop_
_entity_poly.entity_id
_entity_poly.type
_entity_poly.pdbx_seq_one_letter_code
_entity_poly.pdbx_strand_id
1 'polypeptide(L)'
;MAYYLCCAPSGTTDDDLIRVAGARWAIEDCFQTAKTEVGLDHYQVRRYDAWYRHITLAMLAHTYLAVTAAIAPKALAAASSRSHSERSSVSWHT
;
A
#
# COMPACT_ATOMS: atom_id res chain seq x y z
N MET A 1 -12.08 -20.00 -13.05
CA MET A 1 -10.84 -20.36 -13.76
C MET A 1 -10.21 -19.09 -14.28
N ALA A 2 -8.94 -18.83 -13.96
CA ALA A 2 -8.20 -17.65 -14.42
C ALA A 2 -7.00 -18.12 -15.24
N TYR A 3 -6.82 -17.55 -16.43
CA TYR A 3 -5.70 -17.84 -17.32
C TYR A 3 -4.74 -16.64 -17.30
N TYR A 4 -3.43 -16.90 -17.21
CA TYR A 4 -2.40 -15.86 -17.22
C TYR A 4 -1.59 -15.95 -18.51
N LEU A 5 -1.43 -14.83 -19.20
CA LEU A 5 -0.50 -14.70 -20.31
C LEU A 5 0.86 -14.27 -19.73
N CYS A 6 1.85 -15.16 -19.83
CA CYS A 6 3.19 -14.93 -19.31
C CYS A 6 4.17 -14.62 -20.45
N CYS A 7 4.71 -13.39 -20.48
CA CYS A 7 5.80 -13.03 -21.38
C CYS A 7 7.12 -13.11 -20.60
N ALA A 8 7.77 -14.27 -20.60
CA ALA A 8 9.02 -14.50 -19.88
C ALA A 8 10.10 -15.12 -20.79
N PRO A 9 11.40 -14.89 -20.49
CA PRO A 9 12.50 -15.52 -21.22
C PRO A 9 12.45 -17.05 -21.17
N SER A 10 13.03 -17.71 -22.18
CA SER A 10 13.20 -19.16 -22.19
C SER A 10 14.07 -19.60 -20.99
N GLY A 11 13.50 -20.44 -20.11
CA GLY A 11 14.14 -20.93 -18.89
C GLY A 11 13.56 -20.39 -17.58
N THR A 12 12.58 -19.48 -17.62
CA THR A 12 11.83 -19.08 -16.41
C THR A 12 11.03 -20.28 -15.87
N THR A 13 11.14 -20.52 -14.57
CA THR A 13 10.43 -21.62 -13.89
C THR A 13 8.96 -21.28 -13.66
N ASP A 14 8.12 -22.30 -13.58
CA ASP A 14 6.70 -22.11 -13.27
C ASP A 14 6.49 -21.44 -11.91
N ASP A 15 7.34 -21.72 -10.92
CA ASP A 15 7.33 -21.07 -9.61
C ASP A 15 7.53 -19.55 -9.71
N ASP A 16 8.45 -19.09 -10.57
CA ASP A 16 8.66 -17.66 -10.79
C ASP A 16 7.45 -17.01 -11.46
N LEU A 17 6.82 -17.69 -12.41
CA LEU A 17 5.60 -17.21 -13.05
C LEU A 17 4.43 -17.11 -12.06
N ILE A 18 4.28 -18.11 -11.19
CA ILE A 18 3.25 -18.13 -10.13
C ILE A 18 3.51 -17.00 -9.13
N ARG A 19 4.77 -16.79 -8.73
CA ARG A 19 5.15 -15.70 -7.83
C ARG A 19 4.82 -14.33 -8.43
N VAL A 20 5.14 -14.11 -9.71
CA VAL A 20 4.81 -12.86 -10.41
C VAL A 20 3.31 -12.68 -10.57
N ALA A 21 2.57 -13.74 -10.91
CA ALA A 21 1.10 -13.70 -10.97
C ALA A 21 0.48 -13.36 -9.60
N GLY A 22 1.06 -13.88 -8.51
CA GLY A 22 0.67 -13.59 -7.14
C GLY A 22 0.96 -12.15 -6.70
N ALA A 23 2.02 -11.53 -7.23
CA ALA A 23 2.37 -10.15 -6.92
C ALA A 23 1.29 -9.13 -7.32
N ARG A 24 0.38 -9.49 -8.23
CA ARG A 24 -0.78 -8.66 -8.60
C ARG A 24 -1.61 -8.25 -7.39
N TRP A 25 -1.76 -9.13 -6.40
CA TRP A 25 -2.55 -8.82 -5.21
C TRP A 25 -1.86 -7.77 -4.32
N ALA A 26 -0.53 -7.81 -4.21
CA ALA A 26 0.23 -6.82 -3.48
C ALA A 26 0.09 -5.41 -4.08
N ILE A 27 -0.11 -5.31 -5.39
CA ILE A 27 -0.37 -4.02 -6.06
C ILE A 27 -1.71 -3.44 -5.60
N GLU A 28 -2.77 -4.27 -5.54
CA GLU A 28 -4.08 -3.81 -5.06
C GLU A 28 -3.99 -3.33 -3.61
N ASP A 29 -3.34 -4.11 -2.75
CA ASP A 29 -3.15 -3.76 -1.34
C ASP A 29 -2.37 -2.45 -1.15
N CYS A 30 -1.33 -2.23 -1.97
CA CYS A 30 -0.58 -0.98 -2.04
C CYS A 30 -1.48 0.21 -2.42
N PHE A 31 -2.34 0.06 -3.43
CA PHE A 31 -3.28 1.13 -3.81
C PHE A 31 -4.34 1.41 -2.74
N GLN A 32 -4.85 0.38 -2.07
CA GLN A 32 -5.79 0.56 -0.95
C GLN A 32 -5.13 1.27 0.24
N THR A 33 -3.88 0.91 0.55
CA THR A 33 -3.08 1.60 1.56
C THR A 33 -2.83 3.05 1.17
N ALA A 34 -2.52 3.33 -0.10
CA ALA A 34 -2.32 4.70 -0.57
C ALA A 34 -3.58 5.57 -0.44
N LYS A 35 -4.78 5.02 -0.65
CA LYS A 35 -6.03 5.76 -0.39
C LYS A 35 -6.18 6.10 1.08
N THR A 36 -6.00 5.10 1.95
CA THR A 36 -6.17 5.25 3.40
C THR A 36 -5.14 6.19 4.03
N GLU A 37 -3.86 6.02 3.70
CA GLU A 37 -2.75 6.68 4.40
C GLU A 37 -2.41 8.06 3.82
N VAL A 38 -2.51 8.24 2.50
CA VAL A 38 -2.10 9.48 1.83
C VAL A 38 -3.23 10.19 1.08
N GLY A 39 -4.47 9.68 1.19
CA GLY A 39 -5.63 10.31 0.58
C GLY A 39 -5.55 10.34 -0.96
N LEU A 40 -5.08 9.24 -1.57
CA LEU A 40 -4.94 9.16 -3.02
C LEU A 40 -6.25 9.49 -3.77
N ASP A 41 -7.41 9.17 -3.18
CA ASP A 41 -8.75 9.45 -3.69
C ASP A 41 -9.43 10.69 -3.06
N HIS A 42 -8.77 11.34 -2.10
CA HIS A 42 -9.27 12.55 -1.43
C HIS A 42 -8.94 13.83 -2.23
N TYR A 43 -9.48 13.95 -3.45
CA TYR A 43 -9.37 15.16 -4.26
C TYR A 43 -10.70 15.57 -4.87
N GLN A 44 -10.91 16.89 -5.01
CA GLN A 44 -12.08 17.42 -5.72
C GLN A 44 -11.71 17.60 -7.19
N VAL A 45 -12.27 16.77 -8.08
CA VAL A 45 -11.94 16.73 -9.52
C VAL A 45 -12.50 17.97 -10.23
N ARG A 46 -11.89 19.14 -10.01
CA ARG A 46 -12.32 20.41 -10.59
C ARG A 46 -11.44 20.85 -11.75
N ARG A 47 -10.17 20.45 -11.77
CA ARG A 47 -9.21 20.73 -12.84
C ARG A 47 -8.19 19.61 -13.01
N TYR A 48 -7.77 19.37 -14.24
CA TYR A 48 -6.84 18.30 -14.60
C TYR A 48 -5.43 18.53 -14.02
N ASP A 49 -4.93 19.76 -14.03
CA ASP A 49 -3.63 20.14 -13.48
C ASP A 49 -3.55 19.92 -11.96
N ALA A 50 -4.61 20.28 -11.24
CA ALA A 50 -4.73 20.04 -9.81
C ALA A 50 -4.75 18.54 -9.50
N TRP A 51 -5.52 17.76 -10.27
CA TRP A 51 -5.56 16.30 -10.15
C TRP A 51 -4.20 15.65 -10.39
N TYR A 52 -3.50 16.03 -11.46
CA TYR A 52 -2.21 15.44 -11.83
C TYR A 52 -1.13 15.70 -10.76
N ARG A 53 -1.10 16.92 -10.21
CA ARG A 53 -0.21 17.27 -9.08
C ARG A 53 -0.54 16.45 -7.85
N HIS A 54 -1.83 16.31 -7.51
CA HIS A 54 -2.28 15.52 -6.36
C HIS A 54 -1.86 14.06 -6.45
N ILE A 55 -2.15 13.39 -7.58
CA ILE A 55 -1.77 11.99 -7.77
C ILE A 55 -0.26 11.80 -7.69
N THR A 56 0.52 12.70 -8.30
CA THR A 56 1.98 12.60 -8.27
C THR A 56 2.52 12.72 -6.84
N LEU A 57 2.04 13.70 -6.07
CA LEU A 57 2.46 13.91 -4.68
C LEU A 57 2.00 12.76 -3.76
N ALA A 58 0.78 12.27 -3.94
CA ALA A 58 0.25 11.14 -3.18
C ALA A 58 1.05 9.86 -3.44
N MET A 59 1.33 9.52 -4.71
CA MET A 59 2.16 8.36 -5.05
C MET A 59 3.59 8.49 -4.51
N LEU A 60 4.18 9.69 -4.55
CA LEU A 60 5.50 9.95 -3.97
C LEU A 60 5.51 9.75 -2.45
N ALA A 61 4.53 10.31 -1.74
CA ALA A 61 4.39 10.17 -0.30
C ALA A 61 4.19 8.70 0.09
N HIS A 62 3.35 7.96 -0.63
CA HIS A 62 3.13 6.55 -0.38
C HIS A 62 4.41 5.73 -0.61
N THR A 63 5.17 6.03 -1.67
CA THR A 63 6.46 5.36 -1.95
C THR A 63 7.46 5.62 -0.82
N TYR A 64 7.54 6.86 -0.34
CA TYR A 64 8.40 7.21 0.80
C TYR A 64 8.02 6.43 2.06
N LEU A 65 6.73 6.35 2.40
CA LEU A 65 6.24 5.57 3.54
C LEU A 65 6.53 4.07 3.38
N ALA A 66 6.29 3.51 2.20
CA ALA A 66 6.55 2.09 1.93
C ALA A 66 8.04 1.74 2.06
N VAL A 67 8.93 2.58 1.50
CA VAL A 67 10.39 2.36 1.57
C VAL A 67 10.90 2.53 3.00
N THR A 68 10.46 3.57 3.71
CA THR A 68 10.88 3.79 5.10
C THR A 68 10.38 2.67 6.02
N ALA A 69 9.15 2.18 5.83
CA ALA A 69 8.62 1.02 6.56
C ALA A 69 9.41 -0.27 6.27
N ALA A 70 9.83 -0.49 5.01
CA ALA A 70 10.62 -1.66 4.62
C ALA A 70 12.05 -1.66 5.22
N ILE A 71 12.64 -0.49 5.41
CA ILE A 71 14.00 -0.32 5.96
C ILE A 71 13.97 -0.25 7.49
N ALA A 72 12.85 0.14 8.10
CA ALA A 72 12.74 0.31 9.55
C ALA A 72 13.04 -1.00 10.30
N PRO A 73 13.83 -0.95 11.39
CA PRO A 73 14.10 -2.14 12.20
C PRO A 73 12.80 -2.66 12.81
N LYS A 74 12.62 -3.99 12.79
CA LYS A 74 11.39 -4.69 13.20
C LYS A 74 10.90 -4.33 14.61
N ALA A 75 11.80 -3.90 15.50
CA ALA A 75 11.48 -3.42 16.84
C ALA A 75 10.70 -2.09 16.87
N LEU A 76 11.00 -1.16 15.95
CA LEU A 76 10.29 0.12 15.82
C LEU A 76 8.88 -0.06 15.22
N ALA A 77 8.73 -0.96 14.24
CA ALA A 77 7.42 -1.33 13.69
C ALA A 77 6.50 -2.03 14.71
N ALA A 78 7.08 -2.81 15.63
CA ALA A 78 6.35 -3.43 16.74
C ALA A 78 5.99 -2.45 17.87
N ALA A 79 6.63 -1.28 17.92
CA ALA A 79 6.34 -0.22 18.89
C ALA A 79 5.24 0.74 18.39
N SER A 80 5.23 1.09 17.10
CA SER A 80 4.18 1.93 16.51
C SER A 80 2.81 1.24 16.51
N SER A 81 2.78 -0.07 16.29
CA SER A 81 1.55 -0.88 16.37
C SER A 81 0.97 -0.97 17.79
N ARG A 82 1.79 -0.79 18.83
CA ARG A 82 1.31 -0.73 20.22
C ARG A 82 0.66 0.60 20.57
N SER A 83 1.05 1.72 19.94
CA SER A 83 0.47 3.03 20.27
C SER A 83 -0.96 3.21 19.74
N HIS A 84 -1.33 2.54 18.64
CA HIS A 84 -2.73 2.52 18.16
C HIS A 84 -3.65 1.65 19.05
N SER A 85 -3.09 0.92 20.02
CA SER A 85 -3.82 0.01 20.92
C SER A 85 -3.92 0.50 22.36
N GLU A 86 -3.72 1.79 22.66
CA GLU A 86 -4.29 2.38 23.89
C GLU A 86 -5.79 2.61 23.68
N ARG A 87 -6.52 1.50 23.68
CA ARG A 87 -7.97 1.44 23.75
C ARG A 87 -8.38 2.16 25.04
N SER A 88 -8.85 3.40 24.90
CA SER A 88 -9.36 4.21 26.01
C SER A 88 -10.36 3.38 26.80
N SER A 89 -10.01 3.01 28.03
CA SER A 89 -10.94 2.47 29.01
C SER A 89 -11.85 3.62 29.48
N VAL A 90 -12.76 4.06 28.61
CA VAL A 90 -13.85 4.95 29.01
C VAL A 90 -14.94 4.06 29.59
N SER A 91 -14.93 3.94 30.92
CA SER A 91 -16.03 3.34 31.67
C SER A 91 -17.18 4.33 31.73
N TRP A 92 -18.29 4.03 31.07
CA TRP A 92 -19.56 4.71 31.32
C TRP A 92 -20.21 4.04 32.51
N HIS A 93 -20.15 4.67 33.68
CA HIS A 93 -20.99 4.31 34.82
C HIS A 93 -22.20 5.25 34.86
N THR A 94 -23.37 4.64 34.80
CA THR A 94 -24.71 5.20 35.03
C THR A 94 -24.96 5.41 36.51
#